data_AF-A0A1B9MYR5-F1
#
_entry.id   AF-A0A1B9MYR5-F1
#
_cell.length_a   1.000
_cell.length_b   1.000
_cell.length_c   1.000
_cell.angle_alpha   90.00
_cell.angle_beta   90.00
_cell.angle_gamma   90.00
#
_symmetry.space_group_name_H-M   'P 1'
#
loop_
_entity.id
_entity.type
_entity.pdbx_description
1 polymer ?
#
loop_
_entity_poly.entity_id
_entity_poly.type
_entity_poly.pdbx_seq_one_letter_code
_entity_poly.pdbx_strand_id
1 'polypeptide(L)'
;MKNNFEDLENDKQIQFINVNFSDQKGNINDDYYLLNVLKVVPCMDMEKSIYYIKTYGKTDVIQIKKLYIISNSLKNYDIVRMKEKNIYNCDRRV
;
A
#
# COMPACT_ATOMS: atom_id res chain seq x y z
N MET A 1 -8.19 -18.44 1.44
CA MET A 1 -7.65 -17.23 0.79
C MET A 1 -6.16 -17.04 1.07
N LYS A 2 -5.68 -17.26 2.32
CA LYS A 2 -4.25 -17.23 2.67
C LYS A 2 -3.38 -18.14 1.80
N ASN A 3 -3.82 -19.39 1.58
CA ASN A 3 -3.04 -20.40 0.86
C ASN A 3 -2.70 -20.03 -0.60
N ASN A 4 -3.43 -19.11 -1.22
CA ASN A 4 -3.17 -18.68 -2.60
C ASN A 4 -1.96 -17.73 -2.71
N PHE A 5 -1.41 -17.27 -1.59
CA PHE A 5 -0.29 -16.31 -1.56
C PHE A 5 0.88 -16.79 -0.70
N GLU A 6 0.98 -18.10 -0.44
CA GLU A 6 2.06 -18.69 0.37
C GLU A 6 3.43 -18.34 -0.20
N ASP A 7 3.60 -18.38 -1.52
CA ASP A 7 4.88 -18.02 -2.16
C ASP A 7 5.30 -16.58 -1.84
N LEU A 8 4.35 -15.63 -1.88
CA LEU A 8 4.61 -14.23 -1.56
C LEU A 8 4.91 -14.02 -0.07
N GLU A 9 4.29 -14.80 0.82
CA GLU A 9 4.55 -14.78 2.26
C GLU A 9 5.93 -15.36 2.56
N ASN A 10 6.28 -16.49 1.94
CA ASN A 10 7.59 -17.16 2.04
C ASN A 10 8.73 -16.27 1.52
N ASP A 11 8.50 -15.57 0.41
CA ASP A 11 9.45 -14.61 -0.18
C ASP A 11 9.50 -13.26 0.58
N LYS A 12 8.76 -13.15 1.68
CA LYS A 12 8.68 -11.95 2.52
C LYS A 12 8.29 -10.72 1.72
N GLN A 13 7.40 -10.89 0.74
CA GLN A 13 6.80 -9.80 -0.02
C GLN A 13 5.52 -9.31 0.64
N ILE A 14 4.81 -10.20 1.35
CA ILE A 14 3.63 -9.88 2.12
C ILE A 14 3.70 -10.48 3.54
N GLN A 15 2.80 -10.03 4.40
CA GLN A 15 2.53 -10.57 5.72
C GLN A 15 1.03 -10.52 5.98
N PHE A 16 0.45 -11.62 6.45
CA PHE A 16 -0.92 -11.64 6.96
C PHE A 16 -0.93 -11.40 8.46
N ILE A 17 -1.74 -10.45 8.93
CA ILE A 17 -1.92 -10.12 10.34
C ILE A 17 -3.34 -10.52 10.74
N ASN A 18 -3.46 -11.42 11.72
CA ASN A 18 -4.74 -11.84 12.27
C ASN A 18 -5.34 -10.70 13.10
N VAL A 19 -6.57 -10.31 12.80
CA VAL A 19 -7.30 -9.29 13.56
C VAL A 19 -8.78 -9.63 13.61
N ASN A 20 -9.45 -9.16 14.65
CA ASN A 20 -10.90 -9.24 14.76
C ASN A 20 -11.50 -7.94 14.20
N PHE A 21 -12.25 -8.04 13.11
CA PHE A 21 -12.96 -6.91 12.54
C PHE A 21 -14.33 -6.78 13.16
N SER A 22 -14.65 -5.63 13.74
CA SER A 22 -16.01 -5.31 14.18
C SER A 22 -16.65 -4.32 13.22
N ASP A 23 -17.87 -4.61 12.77
CA ASP A 23 -18.67 -3.62 12.04
C ASP A 23 -19.28 -2.57 12.99
N GLN A 24 -19.96 -1.56 12.43
CA GLN A 24 -20.60 -0.50 13.22
C GLN A 24 -21.75 -1.00 14.11
N LYS A 25 -22.26 -2.21 13.87
CA LYS A 25 -23.32 -2.87 14.65
C LYS A 25 -22.76 -3.81 15.71
N GLY A 26 -21.44 -3.97 15.80
CA GLY A 26 -20.76 -4.84 16.76
C GLY A 26 -20.63 -6.29 16.32
N ASN A 27 -20.94 -6.64 15.06
CA ASN A 27 -20.69 -7.99 14.55
C ASN A 27 -19.19 -8.18 14.36
N ILE A 28 -18.65 -9.28 14.89
CA ILE A 28 -17.23 -9.62 14.80
C ILE A 28 -17.01 -10.61 13.66
N ASN A 29 -15.98 -10.38 12.86
CA ASN A 29 -15.44 -11.30 11.89
C ASN A 29 -13.94 -11.50 12.12
N ASP A 30 -13.56 -12.75 12.37
CA ASP A 30 -12.19 -13.22 12.61
C ASP A 30 -11.63 -14.08 11.46
N ASP A 31 -12.41 -14.25 10.37
CA ASP A 31 -12.01 -14.98 9.16
C ASP A 31 -11.19 -14.13 8.17
N TYR A 32 -11.06 -12.82 8.43
CA TYR A 32 -10.29 -11.90 7.60
C TYR A 32 -8.93 -11.56 8.21
N TYR A 33 -7.99 -11.18 7.34
CA TYR A 33 -6.64 -10.79 7.70
C TYR A 33 -6.32 -9.40 7.15
N LEU A 34 -5.52 -8.64 7.88
CA LEU A 34 -4.86 -7.46 7.31
C LEU A 34 -3.66 -7.92 6.49
N LEU A 35 -3.68 -7.61 5.19
CA LEU A 35 -2.56 -7.86 4.29
C LEU A 35 -1.58 -6.67 4.34
N ASN A 36 -0.37 -6.92 4.83
CA ASN A 36 0.72 -5.95 4.81
C ASN A 36 1.69 -6.28 3.67
N VAL A 37 1.77 -5.41 2.67
CA VAL A 37 2.77 -5.51 1.59
C VAL A 37 4.08 -4.90 2.06
N LEU A 38 5.13 -5.72 2.10
CA LEU A 38 6.40 -5.38 2.72
C LEU A 38 7.34 -4.60 1.80
N LYS A 39 7.22 -4.77 0.48
CA LYS A 39 8.10 -4.10 -0.48
C LYS A 39 7.57 -2.69 -0.80
N VAL A 40 8.13 -1.68 -0.14
CA VAL A 40 7.86 -0.26 -0.45
C VAL A 40 8.98 0.29 -1.32
N VAL A 41 8.66 0.68 -2.56
CA VAL A 41 9.68 1.10 -3.54
C VAL A 41 9.31 2.43 -4.19
N PRO A 42 10.27 3.35 -4.40
CA PRO A 42 10.06 4.50 -5.27
C PRO A 42 10.10 4.01 -6.71
N CYS A 43 8.95 4.02 -7.38
CA CYS A 43 8.83 3.51 -8.73
C CYS A 43 8.11 4.45 -9.69
N MET A 44 7.54 5.56 -9.21
CA MET A 44 6.89 6.53 -10.09
C MET A 44 7.93 7.46 -10.71
N ASP A 45 7.96 7.53 -12.04
CA ASP A 45 8.72 8.54 -12.76
C ASP A 45 7.94 9.87 -12.70
N MET A 46 8.31 10.72 -11.75
CA MET A 46 7.63 11.99 -11.48
C MET A 46 7.83 13.03 -12.58
N GLU A 47 8.79 12.85 -13.48
CA GLU A 47 9.03 13.76 -14.61
C GLU A 47 8.15 13.40 -15.81
N LYS A 48 7.95 12.10 -16.05
CA LYS A 48 7.13 11.61 -17.17
C LYS A 48 5.66 11.42 -16.82
N SER A 49 5.35 11.10 -15.56
CA SER A 49 3.98 10.87 -15.09
C SER A 49 3.14 12.12 -15.12
N ILE A 50 1.87 11.96 -15.48
CA ILE A 50 0.86 13.02 -15.43
C ILE A 50 0.06 12.80 -14.15
N TYR A 51 0.25 13.68 -13.18
CA TYR A 51 -0.45 13.64 -11.90
C TYR A 51 -0.70 15.06 -11.40
N TYR A 52 -1.57 15.18 -10.40
CA TYR A 52 -1.74 16.41 -9.64
C TYR A 52 -1.98 16.07 -8.17
N ILE A 53 -1.65 17.02 -7.31
CA ILE A 53 -1.86 16.89 -5.87
C ILE A 53 -3.21 17.51 -5.53
N LYS A 54 -4.06 16.77 -4.81
CA LYS A 54 -5.25 17.32 -4.16
C LYS A 54 -5.10 17.23 -2.66
N THR A 55 -5.31 18.36 -2.01
CA THR A 55 -5.33 18.43 -0.54
C THR A 55 -6.75 18.14 -0.03
N TYR A 56 -6.85 17.15 0.85
CA TYR A 56 -8.06 16.80 1.59
C TYR A 56 -7.80 17.06 3.08
N GLY A 57 -8.29 18.18 3.59
CA GLY A 57 -8.01 18.62 4.96
C GLY A 57 -6.51 18.87 5.17
N LYS A 58 -5.85 18.00 5.96
CA LYS A 58 -4.41 18.06 6.26
C LYS A 58 -3.58 17.03 5.47
N THR A 59 -4.19 16.34 4.52
CA THR A 59 -3.56 15.24 3.77
C THR A 59 -3.49 15.59 2.29
N ASP A 60 -2.31 15.44 1.71
CA ASP A 60 -2.13 15.54 0.27
C ASP A 60 -2.26 14.17 -0.39
N VAL A 61 -3.02 14.11 -1.48
CA VAL A 61 -3.27 12.89 -2.25
C VAL A 61 -2.82 13.12 -3.68
N ILE A 62 -1.92 12.26 -4.17
CA ILE A 62 -1.51 12.23 -5.57
C ILE A 62 -2.62 11.56 -6.38
N GLN A 63 -3.22 12.29 -7.31
CA GLN A 63 -4.14 11.74 -8.31
C GLN A 63 -3.38 11.54 -9.62
N ILE A 64 -3.22 10.28 -10.00
CA ILE A 64 -2.46 9.88 -11.19
C ILE A 64 -3.42 9.79 -12.38
N LYS A 65 -3.11 10.50 -13.47
CA LYS A 65 -3.80 10.41 -14.77
C LYS A 65 -3.05 9.51 -15.75
N LYS A 66 -1.73 9.57 -15.71
CA LYS A 66 -0.84 8.68 -16.47
C LYS A 66 0.37 8.31 -15.61
N LEU A 67 0.60 7.02 -15.44
CA LEU A 67 1.71 6.48 -14.64
C LEU A 67 2.83 6.02 -15.57
N TYR A 68 4.02 6.54 -15.38
CA TYR A 68 5.25 5.93 -15.90
C TYR A 68 6.04 5.37 -14.73
N ILE A 69 6.54 4.15 -14.90
CA ILE A 69 7.34 3.47 -13.90
C ILE A 69 8.82 3.64 -14.26
N ILE A 70 9.63 3.99 -13.27
CA ILE A 70 11.09 4.07 -13.41
C ILE A 70 11.60 2.68 -13.80
N SER A 71 12.35 2.58 -14.89
CA SER A 71 12.92 1.31 -15.35
C SER A 71 13.68 0.61 -14.22
N ASN A 72 13.46 -0.70 -14.06
CA ASN A 72 14.08 -1.55 -13.04
C ASN A 72 13.78 -1.20 -11.57
N SER A 73 12.92 -0.22 -11.28
CA SER A 73 12.59 0.16 -9.89
C SER A 73 11.82 -0.92 -9.10
N LEU A 74 11.05 -1.76 -9.81
CA LEU A 74 10.27 -2.85 -9.23
C LEU A 74 11.12 -4.10 -8.93
N LYS A 75 12.36 -4.15 -9.43
CA LYS A 75 13.24 -5.33 -9.33
C LYS A 75 12.52 -6.60 -9.81
N ASN A 76 12.58 -7.67 -9.02
CA ASN A 76 11.90 -8.95 -9.23
C ASN A 76 10.76 -9.17 -8.21
N TYR A 77 10.17 -8.09 -7.68
CA TYR A 77 9.04 -8.21 -6.75
C TYR A 77 7.73 -8.38 -7.53
N ASP A 78 6.88 -9.29 -7.07
CA ASP A 78 5.56 -9.55 -7.64
C ASP A 78 4.51 -8.56 -7.13
N ILE A 79 4.73 -8.01 -5.93
CA ILE A 79 3.84 -7.03 -5.31
C ILE A 79 4.63 -5.95 -4.56
N VAL A 80 4.23 -4.69 -4.76
CA VAL A 80 4.85 -3.55 -4.12
C VAL A 80 3.84 -2.51 -3.66
N ARG A 81 4.24 -1.66 -2.71
CA ARG A 81 3.62 -0.37 -2.44
C ARG A 81 4.51 0.75 -2.98
N MET A 82 3.91 1.67 -3.73
CA MET A 82 4.59 2.86 -4.22
C MET A 82 4.98 3.76 -3.04
N LYS A 83 6.25 4.17 -2.99
CA LYS A 83 6.77 5.04 -1.93
C LYS A 83 6.25 6.46 -2.05
N GLU A 84 5.89 6.91 -3.25
CA GLU A 84 5.46 8.29 -3.58
C GLU A 84 4.14 8.70 -2.93
N LYS A 85 3.59 7.86 -2.04
CA LYS A 85 2.51 8.23 -1.15
C LYS A 85 3.01 9.23 -0.10
N ASN A 86 2.86 10.53 -0.37
CA ASN A 86 2.90 11.56 0.66
C ASN A 86 1.64 11.49 1.56
N ILE A 87 1.46 10.42 2.34
CA ILE A 87 0.79 10.60 3.64
C ILE A 87 1.88 11.12 4.59
N TYR A 88 2.25 12.39 4.41
CA TYR A 88 2.82 13.15 5.51
C TYR A 88 1.62 13.69 6.30
N ASN A 89 1.61 13.44 7.61
CA ASN A 89 0.60 13.82 8.63
C ASN A 89 -0.31 12.71 9.18
N CYS A 90 0.20 11.48 9.33
CA CYS A 90 -0.11 10.71 10.54
C CYS A 90 1.14 10.66 11.44
N ASP A 91 1.78 11.81 11.65
CA ASP A 91 2.79 11.93 12.70
C ASP A 91 2.06 12.08 14.04
N ARG A 92 2.02 10.94 14.74
CA ARG A 92 2.32 10.78 16.17
C ARG A 92 1.99 11.99 17.05
N ARG A 93 0.78 12.00 17.59
CA ARG A 93 0.62 12.43 18.98
C ARG A 93 0.87 11.20 19.85
N VAL A 94 2.12 11.06 20.29
CA VAL A 94 2.45 10.39 21.56
C VAL A 94 2.73 11.52 22.54
#